data_AF-A0A7M7P259-F1
#
_entry.id   AF-A0A7M7P259-F1
#
_cell.length_a   1.000
_cell.length_b   1.000
_cell.length_c   1.000
_cell.angle_alpha   90.00
_cell.angle_beta   90.00
_cell.angle_gamma   90.00
#
_symmetry.space_group_name_H-M   'P 1'
#
loop_
_entity.id
_entity.type
_entity.pdbx_description
1 polymer ?
#
loop_
_entity_poly.entity_id
_entity_poly.type
_entity_poly.pdbx_seq_one_letter_code
_entity_poly.pdbx_strand_id
1 'polypeptide(L)'
;MTFLETWGTHVVTEVDLGTREGSNYEEHRADFVSYASTNVGGSVSAGGSYMGFSASLSVDMDSFNSGMQSGSSFGSMYSSYRVGSLSLNEPISLKLVDMHELFGEDYWTQMQAYIDSGHCSASWNRTAAAENVLTALKSYRNWKKIHDSTNPDVTIPLTWPDGMYGLTRPKDGCPNKEFTWNEGSRYQDTEDDNGGTNSWSDPIHMTGQDSSGMTQNFCIKTVTNVNEKSKWTWQPGSYCIYKYGGSCPAAFTEGWIYWDDEDTNNQNSKSGTLPSGSYGYKDNTESC
;
A
#
# COMPACT_ATOMS: atom_id res chain seq x y z
N MET A 1 -9.37 -36.17 -21.38
CA MET A 1 -8.43 -35.03 -21.27
C MET A 1 -7.82 -34.64 -22.61
N THR A 2 -7.23 -35.56 -23.39
CA THR A 2 -6.61 -35.23 -24.71
C THR A 2 -7.52 -34.42 -25.65
N PHE A 3 -8.81 -34.72 -25.70
CA PHE A 3 -9.77 -33.94 -26.47
C PHE A 3 -9.77 -32.43 -26.10
N LEU A 4 -9.79 -32.11 -24.80
CA LEU A 4 -9.77 -30.72 -24.32
C LEU A 4 -8.40 -30.05 -24.54
N GLU A 5 -7.30 -30.80 -24.55
CA GLU A 5 -5.99 -30.26 -24.95
C GLU A 5 -5.97 -29.84 -26.41
N THR A 6 -6.58 -30.65 -27.28
CA THR A 6 -6.54 -30.43 -28.72
C THR A 6 -7.50 -29.34 -29.15
N TRP A 7 -8.70 -29.30 -28.58
CA TRP A 7 -9.79 -28.45 -29.07
C TRP A 7 -10.14 -27.30 -28.12
N GLY A 8 -9.57 -27.28 -26.91
CA GLY A 8 -9.90 -26.29 -25.90
C GLY A 8 -11.14 -26.64 -25.07
N THR A 9 -11.53 -25.72 -24.19
CA THR A 9 -12.63 -25.88 -23.24
C THR A 9 -13.95 -25.27 -23.70
N HIS A 10 -13.90 -24.39 -24.70
CA HIS A 10 -15.03 -23.64 -25.23
C HIS A 10 -14.93 -23.53 -26.74
N VAL A 11 -16.02 -23.14 -27.37
CA VAL A 11 -16.05 -22.76 -28.79
C VAL A 11 -16.54 -21.33 -28.94
N VAL A 12 -15.91 -20.61 -29.86
CA VAL A 12 -16.24 -19.22 -30.20
C VAL A 12 -17.52 -19.20 -31.03
N THR A 13 -18.55 -18.51 -30.55
CA THR A 13 -19.83 -18.33 -31.25
C THR A 13 -19.99 -16.92 -31.83
N GLU A 14 -19.33 -15.93 -31.23
CA GLU A 14 -19.30 -14.56 -31.73
C GLU A 14 -17.91 -13.96 -31.47
N VAL A 15 -17.47 -13.11 -32.39
CA VAL A 15 -16.19 -12.42 -32.29
C VAL A 15 -16.34 -10.97 -32.72
N ASP A 16 -15.87 -10.06 -31.88
CA ASP A 16 -15.65 -8.67 -32.29
C ASP A 16 -14.23 -8.57 -32.82
N LEU A 17 -14.10 -8.20 -34.09
CA LEU A 17 -12.82 -8.00 -34.75
C LEU A 17 -12.46 -6.52 -34.76
N GLY A 18 -11.22 -6.19 -34.41
CA GLY A 18 -10.75 -4.82 -34.45
C GLY A 18 -9.32 -4.65 -33.99
N THR A 19 -9.04 -3.47 -33.44
CA THR A 19 -7.79 -3.16 -32.75
C THR A 19 -8.09 -2.81 -31.30
N ARG A 20 -7.37 -3.43 -30.36
CA ARG A 20 -7.44 -3.12 -28.92
C ARG A 20 -6.05 -2.81 -28.42
N GLU A 21 -5.92 -1.67 -27.77
CA GLU A 21 -4.68 -1.25 -27.12
C GLU A 21 -4.95 -1.09 -25.62
N GLY A 22 -3.93 -1.37 -24.83
CA GLY A 22 -4.01 -1.20 -23.38
C GLY A 22 -2.63 -1.01 -22.78
N SER A 23 -2.59 -0.30 -21.67
CA SER A 23 -1.39 -0.09 -20.86
C SER A 23 -1.62 -0.72 -19.50
N ASN A 24 -0.63 -1.47 -19.03
CA ASN A 24 -0.63 -2.04 -17.70
C ASN A 24 0.32 -1.22 -16.82
N TYR A 25 -0.13 -0.96 -15.60
CA TYR A 25 0.59 -0.17 -14.61
C TYR A 25 0.92 -1.05 -13.41
N GLU A 26 2.08 -0.82 -12.84
CA GLU A 26 2.59 -1.53 -11.67
C GLU A 26 3.12 -0.49 -10.67
N GLU A 27 2.96 -0.80 -9.39
CA GLU A 27 3.50 0.03 -8.32
C GLU A 27 3.76 -0.80 -7.07
N HIS A 28 4.62 -0.29 -6.20
CA HIS A 28 4.82 -0.89 -4.90
C HIS A 28 3.58 -0.77 -4.01
N ARG A 29 3.38 -1.80 -3.18
CA ARG A 29 2.21 -1.88 -2.30
C ARG A 29 2.09 -0.69 -1.36
N ALA A 30 3.20 -0.21 -0.79
CA ALA A 30 3.17 0.90 0.16
C ALA A 30 2.78 2.23 -0.50
N ASP A 31 3.25 2.46 -1.72
CA ASP A 31 2.85 3.62 -2.52
C ASP A 31 1.36 3.56 -2.85
N PHE A 32 0.82 2.37 -3.16
CA PHE A 32 -0.62 2.19 -3.36
C PHE A 32 -1.44 2.49 -2.10
N VAL A 33 -1.00 2.01 -0.92
CA VAL A 33 -1.67 2.35 0.35
C VAL A 33 -1.63 3.87 0.58
N SER A 34 -0.52 4.54 0.23
CA SER A 34 -0.37 5.99 0.44
C SER A 34 -1.31 6.77 -0.46
N TYR A 35 -1.39 6.35 -1.72
CA TYR A 35 -2.34 6.87 -2.69
C TYR A 35 -3.78 6.67 -2.22
N ALA A 36 -4.13 5.47 -1.76
CA ALA A 36 -5.48 5.17 -1.27
C ALA A 36 -5.83 6.03 -0.06
N SER A 37 -4.91 6.20 0.89
CA SER A 37 -5.14 7.03 2.07
C SER A 37 -5.36 8.51 1.72
N THR A 38 -4.65 9.01 0.71
CA THR A 38 -4.76 10.40 0.26
C THR A 38 -6.03 10.66 -0.55
N ASN A 39 -6.37 9.77 -1.48
CA ASN A 39 -7.42 10.01 -2.47
C ASN A 39 -8.78 9.41 -2.07
N VAL A 40 -8.77 8.33 -1.29
CA VAL A 40 -9.96 7.60 -0.86
C VAL A 40 -9.78 7.15 0.60
N GLY A 41 -9.41 8.08 1.49
CA GLY A 41 -9.00 7.73 2.87
C GLY A 41 -9.97 6.83 3.65
N GLY A 42 -11.27 6.88 3.35
CA GLY A 42 -12.27 5.98 3.93
C GLY A 42 -12.10 4.49 3.58
N SER A 43 -11.29 4.15 2.58
CA SER A 43 -10.95 2.77 2.22
C SER A 43 -9.76 2.21 3.00
N VAL A 44 -9.07 3.03 3.79
CA VAL A 44 -7.86 2.61 4.52
C VAL A 44 -8.16 2.50 6.01
N SER A 45 -7.75 1.39 6.61
CA SER A 45 -7.94 1.16 8.04
C SER A 45 -6.69 0.56 8.69
N ALA A 46 -6.50 0.89 9.96
CA ALA A 46 -5.44 0.29 10.78
C ALA A 46 -5.86 -1.11 11.27
N GLY A 47 -4.95 -2.08 11.13
CA GLY A 47 -5.11 -3.46 11.57
C GLY A 47 -4.08 -3.85 12.62
N GLY A 48 -4.27 -5.05 13.20
CA GLY A 48 -3.41 -5.60 14.24
C GLY A 48 -2.01 -6.03 13.74
N SER A 49 -1.43 -7.03 14.40
CA SER A 49 -0.07 -7.46 14.08
C SER A 49 0.06 -8.02 12.67
N TYR A 50 1.07 -7.57 11.92
CA TYR A 50 1.34 -8.01 10.55
C TYR A 50 2.84 -8.09 10.29
N MET A 51 3.30 -9.21 9.73
CA MET A 51 4.72 -9.44 9.39
C MET A 51 5.72 -9.11 10.53
N GLY A 52 5.35 -9.37 11.79
CA GLY A 52 6.20 -9.11 12.97
C GLY A 52 6.08 -7.69 13.54
N PHE A 53 5.33 -6.80 12.90
CA PHE A 53 4.99 -5.48 13.42
C PHE A 53 3.70 -5.55 14.25
N SER A 54 3.53 -4.64 15.21
CA SER A 54 2.36 -4.64 16.10
C SER A 54 1.09 -4.10 15.46
N ALA A 55 1.21 -3.41 14.33
CA ALA A 55 0.10 -2.79 13.62
C ALA A 55 0.32 -2.85 12.10
N SER A 56 -0.76 -2.68 11.35
CA SER A 56 -0.77 -2.68 9.89
C SER A 56 -1.70 -1.60 9.34
N LEU A 57 -1.57 -1.31 8.06
CA LEU A 57 -2.55 -0.56 7.28
C LEU A 57 -3.04 -1.44 6.13
N SER A 58 -4.35 -1.51 5.98
CA SER A 58 -5.02 -2.32 4.96
C SER A 58 -5.96 -1.47 4.12
N VAL A 59 -6.04 -1.77 2.83
CA VAL A 59 -6.97 -1.13 1.90
C VAL A 59 -8.12 -2.08 1.60
N ASP A 60 -9.34 -1.63 1.88
CA ASP A 60 -10.55 -2.28 1.42
C ASP A 60 -10.76 -1.95 -0.07
N MET A 61 -10.54 -2.95 -0.93
CA MET A 61 -10.52 -2.73 -2.38
C MET A 61 -11.90 -2.38 -2.94
N ASP A 62 -12.99 -2.84 -2.31
CA ASP A 62 -14.34 -2.52 -2.74
C ASP A 62 -14.68 -1.04 -2.45
N SER A 63 -14.35 -0.57 -1.25
CA SER A 63 -14.47 0.85 -0.85
C SER A 63 -13.55 1.75 -1.66
N PHE A 64 -12.32 1.30 -1.94
CA PHE A 64 -11.39 2.03 -2.79
C PHE A 64 -11.95 2.16 -4.22
N ASN A 65 -12.34 1.05 -4.85
CA ASN A 65 -12.86 1.06 -6.22
C ASN A 65 -14.15 1.87 -6.37
N SER A 66 -15.02 1.87 -5.36
CA SER A 66 -16.25 2.67 -5.37
C SER A 66 -16.03 4.16 -5.10
N GLY A 67 -14.98 4.53 -4.36
CA GLY A 67 -14.60 5.92 -4.11
C GLY A 67 -13.71 6.56 -5.18
N MET A 68 -13.14 5.76 -6.09
CA MET A 68 -12.24 6.24 -7.13
C MET A 68 -12.97 7.01 -8.24
N GLN A 69 -12.36 8.11 -8.68
CA GLN A 69 -12.85 8.87 -9.84
C GLN A 69 -12.61 8.09 -11.14
N SER A 70 -13.62 8.06 -12.02
CA SER A 70 -13.50 7.41 -13.33
C SER A 70 -12.36 8.03 -14.15
N GLY A 71 -11.56 7.18 -14.80
CA GLY A 71 -10.41 7.60 -15.60
C GLY A 71 -9.12 7.87 -14.81
N SER A 72 -9.12 7.65 -13.50
CA SER A 72 -7.90 7.75 -12.69
C SER A 72 -6.93 6.61 -13.04
N SER A 73 -5.64 6.93 -13.08
CA SER A 73 -4.55 5.97 -13.20
C SER A 73 -3.58 6.12 -12.04
N PHE A 74 -2.95 5.01 -11.65
CA PHE A 74 -1.96 4.97 -10.58
C PHE A 74 -0.82 4.04 -10.97
N GLY A 75 0.38 4.35 -10.47
CA GLY A 75 1.59 3.58 -10.73
C GLY A 75 2.30 3.97 -12.02
N SER A 76 3.34 3.20 -12.32
CA SER A 76 4.16 3.38 -13.50
C SER A 76 3.77 2.38 -14.59
N MET A 77 3.69 2.83 -15.85
CA MET A 77 3.42 1.94 -16.97
C MET A 77 4.57 0.94 -17.11
N TYR A 78 4.29 -0.36 -16.94
CA TYR A 78 5.31 -1.41 -17.06
C TYR A 78 5.22 -2.16 -18.38
N SER A 79 4.04 -2.19 -19.00
CA SER A 79 3.86 -2.78 -20.32
C SER A 79 2.69 -2.15 -21.06
N SER A 80 2.72 -2.26 -22.38
CA SER A 80 1.59 -1.96 -23.24
C SER A 80 1.37 -3.12 -24.19
N TYR A 81 0.14 -3.34 -24.58
CA TYR A 81 -0.21 -4.36 -25.56
C TYR A 81 -1.09 -3.77 -26.65
N ARG A 82 -0.99 -4.37 -27.83
CA ARG A 82 -1.86 -4.12 -28.97
C ARG A 82 -2.26 -5.46 -29.57
N VAL A 83 -3.56 -5.64 -29.76
CA VAL A 83 -4.15 -6.73 -30.52
C VAL A 83 -4.76 -6.11 -31.76
N GLY A 84 -4.45 -6.63 -32.94
CA GLY A 84 -4.93 -6.13 -34.22
C GLY A 84 -4.22 -4.88 -34.73
N SER A 85 -4.52 -4.54 -35.98
CA SER A 85 -4.01 -3.37 -36.68
C SER A 85 -5.00 -2.87 -37.73
N LEU A 86 -4.73 -1.70 -38.33
CA LEU A 86 -5.55 -1.16 -39.42
C LEU A 86 -5.58 -2.08 -40.66
N SER A 87 -4.53 -2.87 -40.88
CA SER A 87 -4.42 -3.81 -42.01
C SER A 87 -4.84 -5.24 -41.65
N LEU A 88 -4.99 -5.55 -40.37
CA LEU A 88 -5.37 -6.87 -39.89
C LEU A 88 -6.17 -6.73 -38.60
N ASN A 89 -7.50 -6.75 -38.72
CA ASN A 89 -8.37 -6.81 -37.56
C ASN A 89 -8.26 -8.19 -36.90
N GLU A 90 -8.06 -8.21 -35.59
CA GLU A 90 -7.94 -9.43 -34.79
C GLU A 90 -9.08 -9.50 -33.75
N PRO A 91 -9.36 -10.69 -33.17
CA PRO A 91 -10.35 -10.83 -32.11
C PRO A 91 -10.00 -9.98 -30.87
N ILE A 92 -10.86 -9.02 -30.53
CA ILE A 92 -10.69 -8.14 -29.36
C ILE A 92 -11.69 -8.43 -28.23
N SER A 93 -12.75 -9.19 -28.56
CA SER A 93 -13.78 -9.71 -27.66
C SER A 93 -14.34 -11.00 -28.24
N LEU A 94 -14.67 -11.97 -27.38
CA LEU A 94 -15.17 -13.28 -27.75
C LEU A 94 -16.43 -13.60 -26.93
N LYS A 95 -17.47 -14.13 -27.58
CA LYS A 95 -18.51 -14.89 -26.89
C LYS A 95 -18.24 -16.37 -27.08
N LEU A 96 -18.31 -17.09 -25.98
CA LEU A 96 -17.94 -18.49 -25.88
C LEU A 96 -19.14 -19.30 -25.39
N VAL A 97 -19.23 -20.54 -25.87
CA VAL A 97 -20.08 -21.59 -25.29
C VAL A 97 -19.21 -22.74 -24.81
N ASP A 98 -19.62 -23.40 -23.74
CA ASP A 98 -18.86 -24.53 -23.22
C ASP A 98 -18.79 -25.66 -24.26
N MET A 99 -17.64 -26.32 -24.37
CA MET A 99 -17.42 -27.37 -25.38
C MET A 99 -18.45 -28.51 -25.29
N HIS A 100 -18.99 -28.80 -24.10
CA HIS A 100 -19.99 -29.86 -23.92
C HIS A 100 -21.36 -29.49 -24.52
N GLU A 101 -21.69 -28.21 -24.64
CA GLU A 101 -22.98 -27.73 -25.16
C GLU A 101 -23.10 -27.95 -26.67
N LEU A 102 -21.97 -27.99 -27.39
CA LEU A 102 -21.95 -28.26 -28.82
C LEU A 102 -22.51 -29.62 -29.21
N PHE A 103 -22.63 -30.56 -28.28
CA PHE A 103 -23.21 -31.87 -28.54
C PHE A 103 -24.75 -31.86 -28.48
N GLY A 104 -25.36 -30.72 -28.13
CA GLY A 104 -26.81 -30.50 -28.15
C GLY A 104 -27.42 -30.57 -29.55
N GLU A 105 -28.74 -30.75 -29.64
CA GLU A 105 -29.44 -30.92 -30.93
C GLU A 105 -29.38 -29.68 -31.82
N ASP A 106 -29.36 -28.50 -31.21
CA ASP A 106 -29.34 -27.21 -31.91
C ASP A 106 -28.13 -27.03 -32.84
N TYR A 107 -27.01 -27.71 -32.54
CA TYR A 107 -25.78 -27.64 -33.31
C TYR A 107 -25.60 -28.80 -34.31
N TRP A 108 -26.46 -29.83 -34.28
CA TRP A 108 -26.33 -31.05 -35.10
C TRP A 108 -27.56 -31.30 -35.98
N THR A 109 -28.02 -30.25 -36.67
CA THR A 109 -29.23 -30.28 -37.51
C THR A 109 -29.09 -31.13 -38.78
N GLN A 110 -27.88 -31.50 -39.17
CA GLN A 110 -27.59 -32.27 -40.40
C GLN A 110 -27.07 -33.70 -40.12
N MET A 111 -27.40 -34.27 -38.96
CA MET A 111 -26.90 -35.58 -38.52
C MET A 111 -27.08 -36.70 -39.57
N GLN A 112 -28.24 -36.77 -40.23
CA GLN A 112 -28.49 -37.80 -41.24
C GLN A 112 -27.53 -37.68 -42.44
N ALA A 113 -27.26 -36.45 -42.90
CA ALA A 113 -26.33 -36.21 -43.99
C ALA A 113 -24.90 -36.66 -43.62
N TYR A 114 -24.47 -36.44 -42.37
CA TYR A 114 -23.17 -36.92 -41.89
C TYR A 114 -23.08 -38.43 -41.77
N ILE A 115 -24.20 -39.10 -41.46
CA ILE A 115 -24.27 -40.57 -41.45
C ILE A 115 -24.17 -41.10 -42.88
N ASP A 116 -24.96 -40.55 -43.80
CA ASP A 116 -25.00 -40.97 -45.20
C ASP A 116 -23.65 -40.75 -45.89
N SER A 117 -22.92 -39.69 -45.53
CA SER A 117 -21.57 -39.40 -46.04
C SER A 117 -20.46 -40.18 -45.33
N GLY A 118 -20.79 -41.02 -44.34
CA GLY A 118 -19.82 -41.83 -43.58
C GLY A 118 -18.94 -41.04 -42.61
N HIS A 119 -19.28 -39.79 -42.30
CA HIS A 119 -18.56 -38.98 -41.30
C HIS A 119 -19.02 -39.25 -39.87
N CYS A 120 -20.23 -39.80 -39.69
CA CYS A 120 -20.77 -40.18 -38.39
C CYS A 120 -21.38 -41.59 -38.45
N SER A 121 -21.42 -42.27 -37.31
CA SER A 121 -22.14 -43.54 -37.17
C SER A 121 -23.57 -43.28 -36.69
N ALA A 122 -24.54 -44.05 -37.19
CA ALA A 122 -25.90 -44.07 -36.66
C ALA A 122 -25.96 -44.46 -35.17
N SER A 123 -24.94 -45.15 -34.66
CA SER A 123 -24.82 -45.52 -33.24
C SER A 123 -24.19 -44.43 -32.36
N TRP A 124 -23.84 -43.26 -32.91
CA TRP A 124 -23.13 -42.23 -32.15
C TRP A 124 -24.06 -41.57 -31.11
N ASN A 125 -23.75 -41.80 -29.84
CA ASN A 125 -24.49 -41.24 -28.71
C ASN A 125 -23.92 -39.88 -28.30
N ARG A 126 -24.54 -38.81 -28.81
CA ARG A 126 -24.13 -37.42 -28.56
C ARG A 126 -24.33 -37.00 -27.11
N THR A 127 -25.44 -37.37 -26.49
CA THR A 127 -25.72 -37.05 -25.08
C THR A 127 -24.66 -37.61 -24.16
N ALA A 128 -24.27 -38.87 -24.35
CA ALA A 128 -23.17 -39.47 -23.59
C ALA A 128 -21.82 -38.77 -23.85
N ALA A 129 -21.56 -38.33 -25.09
CA ALA A 129 -20.37 -37.54 -25.38
C ALA A 129 -20.38 -36.19 -24.64
N ALA A 130 -21.52 -35.49 -24.62
CA ALA A 130 -21.71 -34.25 -23.87
C ALA A 130 -21.40 -34.43 -22.38
N GLU A 131 -21.97 -35.46 -21.75
CA GLU A 131 -21.75 -35.78 -20.33
C GLU A 131 -20.27 -36.10 -20.03
N ASN A 132 -19.62 -36.86 -20.93
CA ASN A 132 -18.20 -37.18 -20.79
C ASN A 132 -17.33 -35.92 -20.90
N VAL A 133 -17.63 -35.02 -21.83
CA VAL A 133 -16.91 -33.75 -21.99
C VAL A 133 -17.15 -32.84 -20.78
N LEU A 134 -18.38 -32.71 -20.29
CA LEU A 134 -18.68 -31.94 -19.08
C LEU A 134 -17.94 -32.48 -17.86
N THR A 135 -17.89 -33.81 -17.71
CA THR A 135 -17.14 -34.47 -16.62
C THR A 135 -15.63 -34.18 -16.74
N ALA A 136 -15.09 -34.23 -17.96
CA ALA A 136 -13.71 -33.86 -18.23
C ALA A 136 -13.46 -32.37 -17.92
N LEU A 137 -14.33 -31.45 -18.33
CA LEU A 137 -14.21 -30.02 -18.07
C LEU A 137 -14.15 -29.72 -16.56
N LYS A 138 -15.06 -30.31 -15.78
CA LYS A 138 -15.10 -30.16 -14.31
C LYS A 138 -13.81 -30.62 -13.63
N SER A 139 -13.12 -31.61 -14.19
CA SER A 139 -11.86 -32.14 -13.65
C SER A 139 -10.61 -31.58 -14.31
N TYR A 140 -10.75 -30.79 -15.39
CA TYR A 140 -9.65 -30.34 -16.22
C TYR A 140 -8.70 -29.38 -15.48
N ARG A 141 -9.25 -28.46 -14.67
CA ARG A 141 -8.46 -27.55 -13.82
C ARG A 141 -7.49 -28.32 -12.91
N ASN A 142 -8.01 -29.33 -12.20
CA ASN A 142 -7.23 -30.18 -11.29
C ASN A 142 -6.18 -30.99 -12.05
N TRP A 143 -6.55 -31.53 -13.22
CA TRP A 143 -5.63 -32.28 -14.07
C TRP A 143 -4.47 -31.41 -14.59
N LYS A 144 -4.74 -30.14 -14.96
CA LYS A 144 -3.72 -29.15 -15.32
C LYS A 144 -2.94 -28.58 -14.13
N LYS A 145 -3.35 -28.89 -12.90
CA LYS A 145 -2.81 -28.30 -11.66
C LYS A 145 -2.89 -26.77 -11.67
N ILE A 146 -3.98 -26.23 -12.21
CA ILE A 146 -4.23 -24.78 -12.22
C ILE A 146 -4.84 -24.41 -10.87
N HIS A 147 -4.23 -23.43 -10.22
CA HIS A 147 -4.73 -22.83 -8.99
C HIS A 147 -5.54 -21.57 -9.32
N ASP A 148 -6.55 -21.29 -8.53
CA ASP A 148 -7.32 -20.06 -8.68
C ASP A 148 -6.41 -18.86 -8.38
N SER A 149 -6.48 -17.85 -9.24
CA SER A 149 -5.88 -16.56 -8.94
C SER A 149 -6.69 -15.93 -7.82
N THR A 150 -6.01 -15.51 -6.76
CA THR A 150 -6.62 -14.78 -5.66
C THR A 150 -6.08 -13.37 -5.66
N ASN A 151 -6.97 -12.40 -5.41
CA ASN A 151 -6.54 -11.03 -5.20
C ASN A 151 -5.77 -11.00 -3.88
N PRO A 152 -4.50 -10.55 -3.86
CA PRO A 152 -3.76 -10.48 -2.63
C PRO A 152 -4.28 -9.34 -1.77
N ASP A 153 -4.32 -9.55 -0.45
CA ASP A 153 -4.63 -8.49 0.48
C ASP A 153 -3.64 -7.33 0.33
N VAL A 154 -4.18 -6.12 0.16
CA VAL A 154 -3.39 -4.90 0.10
C VAL A 154 -3.17 -4.42 1.53
N THR A 155 -2.13 -4.96 2.15
CA THR A 155 -1.73 -4.62 3.52
C THR A 155 -0.24 -4.35 3.61
N ILE A 156 0.13 -3.33 4.37
CA ILE A 156 1.52 -3.02 4.74
C ILE A 156 1.68 -3.00 6.26
N PRO A 157 2.88 -3.30 6.79
CA PRO A 157 3.19 -3.01 8.18
C PRO A 157 3.07 -1.50 8.44
N LEU A 158 2.49 -1.12 9.58
CA LEU A 158 2.48 0.27 10.02
C LEU A 158 3.79 0.56 10.76
N THR A 159 4.66 1.34 10.13
CA THR A 159 5.96 1.76 10.67
C THR A 159 6.04 3.28 10.78
N TRP A 160 7.06 3.77 11.46
CA TRP A 160 7.35 5.21 11.51
C TRP A 160 7.68 5.77 10.11
N PRO A 161 7.09 6.92 9.70
CA PRO A 161 7.27 7.48 8.37
C PRO A 161 8.72 7.76 7.99
N ASP A 162 8.96 7.82 6.68
CA ASP A 162 10.25 8.11 6.10
C ASP A 162 10.74 9.53 6.45
N GLY A 163 12.07 9.68 6.46
CA GLY A 163 12.78 10.88 6.90
C GLY A 163 13.48 10.72 8.25
N MET A 164 14.44 11.59 8.51
CA MET A 164 15.07 11.71 9.83
C MET A 164 14.44 12.89 10.55
N TYR A 165 14.07 12.71 11.81
CA TYR A 165 13.37 13.71 12.61
C TYR A 165 13.43 13.36 14.10
N GLY A 166 13.09 14.32 14.95
CA GLY A 166 12.92 14.12 16.38
C GLY A 166 11.48 14.26 16.82
N LEU A 167 11.14 13.56 17.90
CA LEU A 167 9.87 13.69 18.62
C LEU A 167 10.16 13.97 20.09
N THR A 168 9.22 14.60 20.77
CA THR A 168 9.23 14.67 22.24
C THR A 168 9.13 13.27 22.84
N ARG A 169 9.95 12.98 23.86
CA ARG A 169 9.94 11.69 24.54
C ARG A 169 8.74 11.59 25.50
N PRO A 170 7.87 10.58 25.34
CA PRO A 170 6.78 10.35 26.29
C PRO A 170 7.31 9.73 27.60
N LYS A 171 6.47 9.71 28.63
CA LYS A 171 6.80 9.10 29.94
C LYS A 171 7.20 7.62 29.84
N ASP A 172 6.64 6.89 28.88
CA ASP A 172 6.91 5.47 28.64
C ASP A 172 8.23 5.21 27.89
N GLY A 173 8.96 6.28 27.52
CA GLY A 173 10.22 6.20 26.79
C GLY A 173 10.06 6.20 25.26
N CYS A 174 11.17 6.14 24.54
CA CYS A 174 11.11 6.12 23.07
C CYS A 174 10.57 4.79 22.53
N PRO A 175 9.87 4.79 21.38
CA PRO A 175 9.50 3.55 20.71
C PRO A 175 10.77 2.72 20.44
N ASN A 176 10.75 1.40 20.60
CA ASN A 176 11.99 0.59 20.46
C ASN A 176 11.78 -0.77 19.79
N LYS A 177 10.65 -1.00 19.12
CA LYS A 177 10.33 -2.31 18.52
C LYS A 177 10.82 -2.47 17.08
N GLU A 178 10.81 -1.41 16.29
CA GLU A 178 11.08 -1.48 14.84
C GLU A 178 12.51 -1.09 14.49
N PHE A 179 13.06 -0.13 15.22
CA PHE A 179 14.44 0.32 15.17
C PHE A 179 14.79 1.03 16.48
N THR A 180 16.07 1.31 16.69
CA THR A 180 16.54 2.03 17.88
C THR A 180 16.45 3.53 17.66
N TRP A 181 15.66 4.20 18.49
CA TRP A 181 15.66 5.66 18.58
C TRP A 181 16.84 6.12 19.43
N ASN A 182 17.50 7.20 19.00
CA ASN A 182 18.53 7.83 19.81
C ASN A 182 17.87 8.79 20.79
N GLU A 183 18.25 8.72 22.05
CA GLU A 183 17.74 9.64 23.07
C GLU A 183 18.67 10.84 23.25
N GLY A 184 18.08 11.98 23.59
CA GLY A 184 18.81 13.15 24.04
C GLY A 184 17.94 14.02 24.93
N SER A 185 18.57 14.97 25.60
CA SER A 185 17.89 15.90 26.49
C SER A 185 18.53 17.28 26.45
N ARG A 186 17.70 18.30 26.66
CA ARG A 186 18.09 19.69 26.84
C ARG A 186 17.42 20.20 28.11
N TYR A 187 18.22 20.57 29.10
CA TYR A 187 17.76 21.29 30.28
C TYR A 187 17.89 22.78 30.04
N GLN A 188 16.76 23.47 29.94
CA GLN A 188 16.67 24.91 29.84
C GLN A 188 16.52 25.50 31.24
N ASP A 189 17.49 26.35 31.60
CA ASP A 189 17.44 27.13 32.82
C ASP A 189 16.55 28.34 32.54
N THR A 190 15.30 28.26 33.01
CA THR A 190 14.29 29.29 32.77
C THR A 190 14.39 30.36 33.86
N GLU A 191 14.09 31.62 33.50
CA GLU A 191 14.14 32.79 34.40
C GLU A 191 13.72 32.49 35.85
N ASP A 192 14.68 32.65 36.77
CA ASP A 192 14.49 32.44 38.21
C ASP A 192 14.20 33.76 38.96
N ASP A 193 14.52 34.90 38.33
CA ASP A 193 14.23 36.24 38.84
C ASP A 193 12.76 36.66 38.62
N ASN A 194 12.21 37.43 39.56
CA ASN A 194 10.83 37.96 39.55
C ASN A 194 9.68 36.93 39.56
N GLY A 195 9.92 35.69 40.00
CA GLY A 195 8.85 34.72 40.25
C GLY A 195 8.35 34.01 39.01
N GLY A 196 9.25 33.72 38.06
CA GLY A 196 8.98 32.80 36.96
C GLY A 196 8.43 31.47 37.49
N THR A 197 7.27 31.06 36.98
CA THR A 197 6.71 29.74 37.28
C THR A 197 6.38 29.03 35.98
N ASN A 198 7.12 27.97 35.67
CA ASN A 198 6.77 27.08 34.57
C ASN A 198 5.43 26.41 34.87
N SER A 199 4.59 26.30 33.85
CA SER A 199 3.28 25.65 33.96
C SER A 199 3.12 24.65 32.83
N TRP A 200 2.40 23.57 33.13
CA TRP A 200 2.11 22.50 32.18
C TRP A 200 0.69 22.01 32.37
N SER A 201 0.15 21.36 31.34
CA SER A 201 -1.14 20.69 31.43
C SER A 201 -1.10 19.53 32.42
N ASP A 202 -2.23 19.25 33.07
CA ASP A 202 -2.43 18.05 33.88
C ASP A 202 -3.65 17.28 33.35
N PRO A 203 -3.48 16.07 32.77
CA PRO A 203 -2.23 15.30 32.68
C PRO A 203 -1.28 15.79 31.58
N ILE A 204 0.03 15.71 31.86
CA ILE A 204 1.09 15.80 30.85
C ILE A 204 1.64 14.41 30.52
N HIS A 205 1.72 14.09 29.23
CA HIS A 205 2.20 12.79 28.73
C HIS A 205 3.70 12.78 28.35
N MET A 206 4.35 13.94 28.46
CA MET A 206 5.79 14.10 28.21
C MET A 206 6.60 13.99 29.50
N THR A 207 7.90 13.80 29.39
CA THR A 207 8.83 13.75 30.55
C THR A 207 9.72 14.99 30.62
N GLY A 208 10.23 15.31 31.82
CA GLY A 208 11.19 16.40 32.04
C GLY A 208 10.60 17.71 32.55
N GLN A 209 9.45 17.65 33.23
CA GLN A 209 8.91 18.80 33.95
C GLN A 209 9.76 19.10 35.19
N ASP A 210 10.20 20.34 35.32
CA ASP A 210 10.81 20.88 36.53
C ASP A 210 10.15 22.24 36.83
N SER A 211 10.04 22.59 38.11
CA SER A 211 9.48 23.87 38.55
C SER A 211 10.46 25.03 38.40
N SER A 212 11.77 24.77 38.42
CA SER A 212 12.84 25.78 38.32
C SER A 212 13.56 25.80 36.97
N GLY A 213 13.13 24.96 36.02
CA GLY A 213 13.70 24.84 34.68
C GLY A 213 12.81 23.99 33.80
N MET A 214 13.22 23.72 32.56
CA MET A 214 12.48 22.82 31.69
C MET A 214 13.43 21.82 31.02
N THR A 215 13.23 20.52 31.24
CA THR A 215 13.95 19.49 30.50
C THR A 215 13.12 19.00 29.32
N GLN A 216 13.56 19.34 28.11
CA GLN A 216 13.03 18.71 26.90
C GLN A 216 13.79 17.41 26.65
N ASN A 217 13.04 16.31 26.55
CA ASN A 217 13.60 15.00 26.22
C ASN A 217 13.16 14.61 24.82
N PHE A 218 14.07 14.00 24.07
CA PHE A 218 13.89 13.73 22.64
C PHE A 218 14.06 12.25 22.33
N CYS A 219 13.24 11.79 21.37
CA CYS A 219 13.44 10.57 20.61
C CYS A 219 13.84 10.97 19.19
N ILE A 220 15.07 10.69 18.78
CA ILE A 220 15.60 11.06 17.47
C ILE A 220 15.69 9.82 16.57
N LYS A 221 14.98 9.88 15.44
CA LYS A 221 15.10 8.93 14.33
C LYS A 221 16.25 9.36 13.42
N THR A 222 17.36 8.65 13.50
CA THR A 222 18.58 8.94 12.72
C THR A 222 18.68 8.11 11.44
N VAL A 223 17.65 7.33 11.10
CA VAL A 223 17.58 6.50 9.90
C VAL A 223 16.49 7.03 8.98
N THR A 224 16.77 7.14 7.68
CA THR A 224 15.82 7.68 6.72
C THR A 224 14.58 6.79 6.60
N ASN A 225 14.75 5.47 6.48
CA ASN A 225 13.65 4.52 6.34
C ASN A 225 13.84 3.38 7.35
N VAL A 226 12.74 2.86 7.89
CA VAL A 226 12.77 1.70 8.81
C VAL A 226 13.05 0.40 8.06
N ASN A 227 12.40 0.22 6.91
CA ASN A 227 12.56 -0.94 6.04
C ASN A 227 12.25 -0.54 4.59
N GLU A 228 13.10 -0.93 3.64
CA GLU A 228 12.88 -0.60 2.21
C GLU A 228 11.57 -1.14 1.66
N LYS A 229 11.04 -2.23 2.21
CA LYS A 229 9.78 -2.87 1.81
C LYS A 229 8.54 -2.28 2.49
N SER A 230 8.73 -1.38 3.46
CA SER A 230 7.67 -0.71 4.22
C SER A 230 7.87 0.81 4.26
N LYS A 231 8.45 1.36 3.19
CA LYS A 231 8.57 2.81 3.00
C LYS A 231 7.21 3.45 2.96
N TRP A 232 7.05 4.56 3.65
CA TRP A 232 5.78 5.24 3.74
C TRP A 232 5.97 6.69 4.17
N THR A 233 5.15 7.57 3.59
CA THR A 233 5.19 9.01 3.84
C THR A 233 4.23 9.41 4.95
N TRP A 234 4.53 10.54 5.61
CA TRP A 234 3.59 11.19 6.51
C TRP A 234 2.23 11.36 5.85
N GLN A 235 1.19 11.06 6.62
CA GLN A 235 -0.18 11.18 6.14
C GLN A 235 -0.63 12.62 6.08
N PRO A 236 -1.68 12.94 5.31
CA PRO A 236 -2.25 14.27 5.32
C PRO A 236 -2.61 14.70 6.75
N GLY A 237 -2.08 15.85 7.18
CA GLY A 237 -2.28 16.37 8.52
C GLY A 237 -1.36 17.55 8.83
N SER A 238 -1.55 18.15 10.00
CA SER A 238 -0.67 19.18 10.53
C SER A 238 0.12 18.61 11.70
N TYR A 239 1.42 18.46 11.50
CA TYR A 239 2.34 17.89 12.47
C TYR A 239 3.40 18.94 12.80
N CYS A 240 3.91 18.89 14.03
CA CYS A 240 5.12 19.60 14.43
C CYS A 240 6.05 18.56 15.06
N ILE A 241 7.24 18.42 14.49
CA ILE A 241 8.30 17.50 14.82
C ILE A 241 9.62 18.27 14.88
N TYR A 242 10.61 17.74 15.57
CA TYR A 242 11.91 18.38 15.61
C TYR A 242 12.69 18.06 14.34
N LYS A 243 13.35 19.07 13.77
CA LYS A 243 14.25 18.86 12.64
C LYS A 243 15.47 18.09 13.12
N TYR A 244 15.91 17.10 12.36
CA TYR A 244 17.17 16.41 12.59
C TYR A 244 17.90 16.19 11.28
N GLY A 245 19.17 16.59 11.23
CA GLY A 245 19.98 16.59 10.00
C GLY A 245 19.83 17.89 9.22
N GLY A 246 20.14 17.83 7.92
CA GLY A 246 20.25 19.01 7.06
C GLY A 246 18.93 19.58 6.54
N SER A 247 17.83 18.82 6.58
CA SER A 247 16.55 19.19 5.98
C SER A 247 15.37 18.50 6.68
N CYS A 248 14.19 19.09 6.62
CA CYS A 248 12.96 18.44 7.05
C CYS A 248 12.59 17.22 6.19
N PRO A 249 11.80 16.27 6.73
CA PRO A 249 11.16 15.23 5.91
C PRO A 249 10.35 15.84 4.76
N ALA A 250 10.11 15.05 3.71
CA ALA A 250 9.34 15.49 2.56
C ALA A 250 7.95 16.03 2.98
N ALA A 251 7.50 17.11 2.33
CA ALA A 251 6.25 17.83 2.59
C ALA A 251 6.18 18.63 3.90
N PHE A 252 7.25 18.67 4.71
CA PHE A 252 7.34 19.57 5.86
C PHE A 252 8.04 20.89 5.49
N THR A 253 7.73 21.95 6.23
CA THR A 253 8.36 23.26 6.11
C THR A 253 9.27 23.50 7.30
N GLU A 254 10.44 24.10 7.08
CA GLU A 254 11.35 24.42 8.18
C GLU A 254 10.77 25.51 9.09
N GLY A 255 10.96 25.31 10.39
CA GLY A 255 10.64 26.26 11.44
C GLY A 255 11.69 26.23 12.54
N TRP A 256 11.52 27.09 13.52
CA TRP A 256 12.38 27.09 14.71
C TRP A 256 11.62 27.70 15.88
N ILE A 257 11.99 27.27 17.08
CA ILE A 257 11.54 27.82 18.35
C ILE A 257 12.74 28.52 18.98
N TYR A 258 12.58 29.80 19.28
CA TYR A 258 13.52 30.56 20.11
C TYR A 258 13.25 30.26 21.58
N TRP A 259 14.29 30.01 22.34
CA TRP A 259 14.23 29.94 23.79
C TRP A 259 15.02 31.12 24.37
N ASP A 260 14.31 31.96 25.12
CA ASP A 260 14.87 33.06 25.88
C ASP A 260 15.13 32.54 27.29
N ASP A 261 16.26 31.84 27.42
CA ASP A 261 16.70 31.24 28.68
C ASP A 261 17.40 32.30 29.57
N GLU A 262 17.62 31.95 30.84
CA GLU A 262 18.21 32.83 31.87
C GLU A 262 19.43 33.64 31.37
N ASP A 263 19.38 34.96 31.59
CA ASP A 263 20.42 35.90 31.17
C ASP A 263 21.67 35.86 32.06
N THR A 264 21.57 35.42 33.32
CA THR A 264 22.69 35.43 34.28
C THR A 264 22.95 34.09 34.95
N ASN A 265 24.22 33.67 35.04
CA ASN A 265 24.61 32.35 35.59
C ASN A 265 23.93 31.14 34.94
N ASN A 266 23.51 31.27 33.68
CA ASN A 266 22.80 30.25 32.93
C ASN A 266 23.44 28.84 33.03
N GLN A 267 22.69 27.88 33.57
CA GLN A 267 23.11 26.49 33.78
C GLN A 267 22.58 25.52 32.72
N ASN A 268 22.27 26.05 31.53
CA ASN A 268 21.88 25.28 30.37
C ASN A 268 22.78 24.06 30.14
N SER A 269 22.17 22.88 30.08
CA SER A 269 22.89 21.64 29.78
C SER A 269 22.19 20.81 28.72
N LYS A 270 22.96 19.95 28.06
CA LYS A 270 22.48 19.06 26.99
C LYS A 270 23.20 17.73 27.00
N SER A 271 22.53 16.67 26.57
CA SER A 271 23.07 15.32 26.52
C SER A 271 22.47 14.52 25.35
N GLY A 272 23.19 13.48 24.92
CA GLY A 272 22.72 12.55 23.90
C GLY A 272 22.56 13.16 22.51
N THR A 273 21.60 12.65 21.73
CA THR A 273 21.32 13.09 20.36
C THR A 273 20.22 14.14 20.36
N LEU A 274 20.51 15.31 19.81
CA LEU A 274 19.62 16.47 19.83
C LEU A 274 19.04 16.75 18.44
N PRO A 275 17.90 17.45 18.36
CA PRO A 275 17.49 18.12 17.14
C PRO A 275 18.56 19.05 16.56
N SER A 276 18.36 19.47 15.31
CA SER A 276 19.12 20.56 14.73
C SER A 276 18.82 21.86 15.48
N GLY A 277 19.82 22.70 15.70
CA GLY A 277 19.68 23.93 16.47
C GLY A 277 21.00 24.47 17.00
N SER A 278 20.95 25.69 17.54
CA SER A 278 22.01 26.32 18.32
C SER A 278 21.68 26.17 19.80
N TYR A 279 22.63 25.64 20.56
CA TYR A 279 22.47 25.33 21.98
C TYR A 279 23.63 25.95 22.78
N GLY A 280 23.56 27.27 22.96
CA GLY A 280 24.45 28.17 23.70
C GLY A 280 23.68 29.16 24.61
N TYR A 281 23.93 30.47 24.48
CA TYR A 281 23.30 31.54 25.30
C TYR A 281 22.00 32.08 24.67
N LYS A 282 21.85 31.95 23.34
CA LYS A 282 20.63 32.25 22.60
C LYS A 282 20.27 31.03 21.79
N ASP A 283 19.22 30.35 22.21
CA ASP A 283 18.95 29.00 21.77
C ASP A 283 17.84 28.96 20.76
N ASN A 284 18.07 28.21 19.68
CA ASN A 284 17.04 27.85 18.76
C ASN A 284 16.99 26.34 18.61
N THR A 285 15.81 25.78 18.73
CA THR A 285 15.55 24.38 18.34
C THR A 285 14.84 24.41 17.01
N GLU A 286 15.43 23.80 15.99
CA GLU A 286 14.83 23.74 14.66
C GLU A 286 13.70 22.69 14.65
N SER A 287 12.64 23.02 13.91
CA SER A 287 11.44 22.20 13.77
C SER A 287 11.06 22.03 12.31
N CYS A 288 10.17 21.08 12.11
CA CYS A 288 9.40 20.81 10.93
C CYS A 288 7.95 20.71 11.41
#